data_AF-A0A2V6MNI1-F1
#
_entry.id   AF-A0A2V6MNI1-F1
#
_cell.length_a   1.000
_cell.length_b   1.000
_cell.length_c   1.000
_cell.angle_alpha   90.00
_cell.angle_beta   90.00
_cell.angle_gamma   90.00
#
_symmetry.space_group_name_H-M   'P 1'
#
loop_
_entity.id
_entity.type
_entity.pdbx_description
1 polymer ?
#
loop_
_entity_poly.entity_id
_entity_poly.type
_entity_poly.pdbx_seq_one_letter_code
_entity_poly.pdbx_strand_id
1 'polypeptide(L)'
;MTKPSRPQLLIVSDSPEALTELCGISLLERTRRVALHFGFGEAMVLSNSVEAMAEHLAQQSWHRSDLSLMFRERRAAEVTVGDILDCLAAMKVPSDGRILIVFAGFYCDGRLFRSLAQTQTNSALIDSDPPSIIAPLLENLDAHSVGRLLCATLLSSEWFSGKNRGADLAQAIALDTMTGQIASVDAAQQPGYVESMRRNVRPVFFPAPSPEHRLLAERFLREATQSGVLDLPALVHAPIEKWIVSHLCRTSITPNQITLGTGILGLSVTLLYAIGDLSVGALLALLVGILDGVDGKLARLKVQTTRIGKGEHLLDYFVEMSWWAALAYHFHATGQVRYAYVIWLIFF
;
A
#
# COMPACT_ATOMS: atom_id res chain seq x y z
N MET A 1 -20.79 3.72 -22.69
CA MET A 1 -20.19 2.50 -22.14
C MET A 1 -20.50 2.47 -20.65
N THR A 2 -21.39 1.58 -20.21
CA THR A 2 -21.71 1.38 -18.79
C THR A 2 -20.45 0.89 -18.09
N LYS A 3 -20.06 1.56 -17.00
CA LYS A 3 -18.94 1.14 -16.15
C LYS A 3 -19.26 -0.28 -15.68
N PRO A 4 -18.35 -1.28 -15.82
CA PRO A 4 -18.62 -2.61 -15.30
C PRO A 4 -18.96 -2.49 -13.81
N SER A 5 -20.06 -3.11 -13.39
CA SER A 5 -20.47 -3.18 -11.99
C SER A 5 -19.35 -3.80 -11.19
N ARG A 6 -18.73 -3.02 -10.30
CA ARG A 6 -17.67 -3.52 -9.43
C ARG A 6 -18.28 -4.54 -8.44
N PRO A 7 -17.53 -5.59 -8.08
CA PRO A 7 -18.01 -6.52 -7.05
C PRO A 7 -18.19 -5.79 -5.72
N GLN A 8 -19.09 -6.29 -4.90
CA GLN A 8 -19.25 -5.83 -3.52
C GLN A 8 -18.02 -6.27 -2.70
N LEU A 9 -17.60 -5.45 -1.74
CA LEU A 9 -16.42 -5.73 -0.91
C LEU A 9 -16.83 -6.17 0.48
N LEU A 10 -16.36 -7.36 0.88
CA LEU A 10 -16.45 -7.87 2.23
C LEU A 10 -15.04 -8.04 2.79
N ILE A 11 -14.78 -7.42 3.94
CA ILE A 11 -13.53 -7.54 4.67
C ILE A 11 -13.79 -8.41 5.90
N VAL A 12 -13.12 -9.56 5.97
CA VAL A 12 -13.11 -10.39 7.17
C VAL A 12 -11.98 -9.91 8.06
N SER A 13 -12.30 -9.42 9.26
CA SER A 13 -11.36 -8.74 10.14
C SER A 13 -11.49 -9.25 11.56
N ASP A 14 -10.82 -10.36 11.85
CA ASP A 14 -10.79 -10.93 13.19
C ASP A 14 -9.62 -10.37 14.03
N SER A 15 -9.89 -10.14 15.31
CA SER A 15 -8.88 -9.80 16.31
C SER A 15 -8.22 -11.07 16.86
N PRO A 16 -6.90 -11.08 17.13
CA PRO A 16 -5.97 -9.93 17.09
C PRO A 16 -5.29 -9.69 15.73
N GLU A 17 -5.37 -10.61 14.78
CA GLU A 17 -4.56 -10.62 13.56
C GLU A 17 -4.75 -9.35 12.73
N ALA A 18 -5.99 -8.92 12.52
CA ALA A 18 -6.30 -7.76 11.69
C ALA A 18 -5.80 -6.43 12.27
N LEU A 19 -5.61 -6.38 13.60
CA LEU A 19 -5.08 -5.21 14.32
C LEU A 19 -3.55 -5.21 14.39
N THR A 20 -2.88 -6.24 13.85
CA THR A 20 -1.41 -6.30 13.82
C THR A 20 -0.86 -5.13 13.02
N GLU A 21 -0.04 -4.30 13.66
CA GLU A 21 0.56 -3.14 13.01
C GLU A 21 1.87 -3.48 12.31
N LEU A 22 2.01 -3.07 11.05
CA LEU A 22 3.25 -3.15 10.29
C LEU A 22 3.62 -1.77 9.76
N CYS A 23 4.76 -1.26 10.22
CA CYS A 23 5.24 0.08 9.88
C CYS A 23 4.23 1.18 10.27
N GLY A 24 3.63 1.06 11.46
CA GLY A 24 2.74 2.07 12.06
C GLY A 24 1.31 2.10 11.53
N ILE A 25 0.90 1.14 10.72
CA ILE A 25 -0.51 0.96 10.30
C ILE A 25 -0.93 -0.50 10.47
N SER A 26 -2.16 -0.73 10.90
CA SER A 26 -2.72 -2.08 11.02
C SER A 26 -2.99 -2.71 9.65
N LEU A 27 -3.08 -4.04 9.61
CA LEU A 27 -3.46 -4.77 8.40
C LEU A 27 -4.87 -4.40 7.93
N LEU A 28 -5.80 -4.18 8.87
CA LEU A 28 -7.15 -3.66 8.57
C LEU A 28 -7.09 -2.29 7.90
N GLU A 29 -6.39 -1.31 8.48
CA GLU A 29 -6.27 0.02 7.90
C GLU A 29 -5.56 -0.01 6.55
N ARG A 30 -4.54 -0.85 6.40
CA ARG A 30 -3.86 -1.08 5.12
C ARG A 30 -4.84 -1.61 4.06
N THR A 31 -5.63 -2.63 4.40
CA THR A 31 -6.65 -3.22 3.52
C THR A 31 -7.68 -2.17 3.10
N ARG A 32 -8.14 -1.35 4.06
CA ARG A 32 -9.06 -0.23 3.83
C ARG A 32 -8.51 0.76 2.82
N ARG A 33 -7.24 1.18 2.98
CA ARG A 33 -6.57 2.11 2.06
C ARG A 33 -6.36 1.53 0.67
N VAL A 34 -6.00 0.25 0.58
CA VAL A 34 -5.87 -0.48 -0.69
C VAL A 34 -7.21 -0.51 -1.42
N ALA A 35 -8.29 -0.87 -0.73
CA ALA A 35 -9.64 -0.87 -1.31
C ALA A 35 -10.04 0.52 -1.83
N LEU A 36 -9.83 1.57 -1.04
CA LEU A 36 -10.12 2.94 -1.46
C LEU A 36 -9.28 3.35 -2.70
N HIS A 37 -7.99 3.00 -2.72
CA HIS A 37 -7.11 3.30 -3.86
C HIS A 37 -7.63 2.70 -5.17
N PHE A 38 -8.23 1.50 -5.13
CA PHE A 38 -8.88 0.88 -6.28
C PHE A 38 -10.33 1.33 -6.52
N GLY A 39 -10.83 2.25 -5.70
CA GLY A 39 -12.09 2.95 -5.88
C GLY A 39 -13.31 2.22 -5.33
N PHE A 40 -13.13 1.34 -4.36
CA PHE A 40 -14.27 0.87 -3.54
C PHE A 40 -14.75 2.04 -2.67
N GLY A 41 -16.06 2.30 -2.69
CA GLY A 41 -16.68 3.37 -1.89
C GLY A 41 -17.40 2.85 -0.65
N GLU A 42 -17.73 1.56 -0.63
CA GLU A 42 -18.40 0.89 0.48
C GLU A 42 -17.76 -0.49 0.71
N ALA A 43 -17.73 -0.92 1.97
CA ALA A 43 -17.33 -2.27 2.36
C ALA A 43 -18.12 -2.74 3.58
N MET A 44 -18.45 -4.03 3.61
CA MET A 44 -18.93 -4.71 4.81
C MET A 44 -17.73 -5.30 5.56
N VAL A 45 -17.67 -5.10 6.87
CA VAL A 45 -16.65 -5.67 7.76
C VAL A 45 -17.32 -6.73 8.62
N LEU A 46 -16.91 -7.98 8.44
CA LEU A 46 -17.31 -9.11 9.29
C LEU A 46 -16.21 -9.36 10.31
N SER A 47 -16.54 -9.35 11.60
CA SER A 47 -15.54 -9.47 12.68
C SER A 47 -16.07 -10.26 13.87
N ASN A 48 -15.17 -10.93 14.58
CA ASN A 48 -15.41 -11.49 15.92
C ASN A 48 -15.54 -10.42 17.03
N SER A 49 -15.12 -9.18 16.80
CA SER A 49 -15.25 -8.07 17.75
C SER A 49 -15.36 -6.73 17.02
N VAL A 50 -16.59 -6.29 16.79
CA VAL A 50 -16.86 -5.03 16.07
C VAL A 50 -16.38 -3.81 16.86
N GLU A 51 -16.52 -3.83 18.18
CA GLU A 51 -16.09 -2.74 19.07
C GLU A 51 -14.58 -2.48 18.93
N ALA A 52 -13.75 -3.52 19.01
CA ALA A 52 -12.30 -3.40 18.86
C ALA A 52 -11.90 -2.87 17.46
N MET A 53 -12.57 -3.32 16.40
CA MET A 53 -12.31 -2.81 15.04
C MET A 53 -12.70 -1.34 14.90
N ALA A 54 -13.87 -0.96 15.42
CA ALA A 54 -14.38 0.41 15.35
C ALA A 54 -13.52 1.39 16.15
N GLU A 55 -13.13 1.02 17.37
CA GLU A 55 -12.25 1.84 18.22
C GLU A 55 -10.88 2.05 17.55
N HIS A 56 -10.27 0.98 17.05
CA HIS A 56 -8.97 1.07 16.39
C HIS A 56 -9.03 1.95 15.12
N LEU A 57 -10.06 1.79 14.28
CA LEU A 57 -10.25 2.61 13.10
C LEU A 57 -10.51 4.09 13.44
N ALA A 58 -11.20 4.37 14.55
CA ALA A 58 -11.41 5.73 15.01
C ALA A 58 -10.07 6.43 15.36
N GLN A 59 -9.14 5.71 16.00
CA GLN A 59 -7.84 6.24 16.42
C GLN A 59 -6.87 6.50 15.26
N GLN A 60 -6.88 5.67 14.21
CA GLN A 60 -5.96 5.80 13.06
C GLN A 60 -6.45 6.74 11.93
N SER A 61 -7.60 7.40 12.11
CA SER A 61 -8.37 8.11 11.07
C SER A 61 -7.83 9.50 10.64
N TRP A 62 -6.51 9.72 10.63
CA TRP A 62 -5.92 11.01 10.26
C TRP A 62 -6.09 11.34 8.77
N HIS A 63 -6.43 10.33 7.95
CA HIS A 63 -6.74 10.46 6.54
C HIS A 63 -8.22 10.11 6.29
N ARG A 64 -9.09 11.12 6.42
CA ARG A 64 -10.53 11.02 6.08
C ARG A 64 -10.71 11.06 4.58
N SER A 65 -10.76 9.88 3.97
CA SER A 65 -11.34 9.72 2.64
C SER A 65 -12.09 8.40 2.60
N ASP A 66 -13.39 8.50 2.88
CA ASP A 66 -14.57 7.95 2.19
C ASP A 66 -14.55 6.50 1.68
N LEU A 67 -14.20 5.54 2.55
CA LEU A 67 -14.76 4.18 2.43
C LEU A 67 -15.84 4.04 3.52
N SER A 68 -17.11 3.94 3.12
CA SER A 68 -18.22 3.68 4.04
C SER A 68 -18.12 2.25 4.56
N LEU A 69 -18.03 2.09 5.88
CA LEU A 69 -17.90 0.78 6.52
C LEU A 69 -19.20 0.41 7.22
N MET A 70 -19.79 -0.72 6.82
CA MET A 70 -20.83 -1.39 7.58
C MET A 70 -20.20 -2.50 8.40
N PHE A 71 -20.62 -2.69 9.64
CA PHE A 71 -20.05 -3.72 10.52
C PHE A 71 -21.09 -4.80 10.81
N ARG A 72 -20.59 -6.04 10.88
CA ARG A 72 -21.37 -7.18 11.31
C ARG A 72 -20.54 -8.06 12.23
N GLU A 73 -21.11 -8.35 13.39
CA GLU A 73 -20.47 -9.16 14.40
C GLU A 73 -20.80 -10.63 14.21
N ARG A 74 -19.80 -11.49 14.44
CA ARG A 74 -19.89 -12.93 14.39
C ARG A 74 -19.49 -13.51 15.74
N ARG A 75 -20.21 -14.54 16.20
CA ARG A 75 -19.96 -15.21 17.48
C ARG A 75 -19.15 -16.51 17.37
N ALA A 76 -19.18 -17.15 16.20
CA ALA A 76 -18.41 -18.37 15.97
C ALA A 76 -16.90 -18.07 15.95
N ALA A 77 -16.07 -19.11 16.12
CA ALA A 77 -14.61 -18.99 16.02
C ALA A 77 -14.16 -18.89 14.55
N GLU A 78 -14.73 -19.72 13.67
CA GLU A 78 -14.43 -19.75 12.23
C GLU A 78 -15.54 -19.11 11.37
N VAL A 79 -15.16 -18.56 10.22
CA VAL A 79 -16.10 -17.87 9.31
C VAL A 79 -16.83 -18.92 8.50
N THR A 80 -18.15 -18.96 8.63
CA THR A 80 -18.98 -19.93 7.92
C THR A 80 -19.54 -19.35 6.62
N VAL A 81 -19.92 -20.22 5.69
CA VAL A 81 -20.68 -19.84 4.49
C VAL A 81 -21.96 -19.07 4.85
N GLY A 82 -22.63 -19.46 5.94
CA GLY A 82 -23.84 -18.81 6.44
C GLY A 82 -23.62 -17.35 6.86
N ASP A 83 -22.49 -17.06 7.52
CA ASP A 83 -22.13 -15.68 7.91
C ASP A 83 -22.02 -14.77 6.68
N ILE A 84 -21.39 -15.29 5.61
CA ILE A 84 -21.24 -14.56 4.35
C ILE A 84 -22.60 -14.34 3.70
N LEU A 85 -23.42 -15.38 3.56
CA LEU A 85 -24.76 -15.28 2.95
C LEU A 85 -25.63 -14.23 3.62
N ASP A 86 -25.56 -14.14 4.95
CA ASP A 86 -26.29 -13.11 5.67
C ASP A 86 -25.71 -11.70 5.45
N CYS A 87 -24.39 -11.56 5.30
CA CYS A 87 -23.76 -10.31 4.87
C CYS A 87 -24.22 -9.92 3.46
N LEU A 88 -24.38 -10.89 2.55
CA LEU A 88 -24.90 -10.64 1.19
C LEU A 88 -26.33 -10.11 1.23
N ALA A 89 -27.17 -10.71 2.08
CA ALA A 89 -28.54 -10.26 2.29
C ALA A 89 -28.58 -8.83 2.84
N ALA A 90 -27.72 -8.51 3.82
CA ALA A 90 -27.61 -7.15 4.38
C ALA A 90 -27.14 -6.12 3.34
N MET A 91 -26.18 -6.48 2.49
CA MET A 91 -25.70 -5.63 1.38
C MET A 91 -26.64 -5.58 0.17
N LYS A 92 -27.74 -6.35 0.17
CA LYS A 92 -28.68 -6.49 -0.95
C LYS A 92 -27.98 -6.86 -2.26
N VAL A 93 -27.00 -7.78 -2.19
CA VAL A 93 -26.27 -8.22 -3.38
C VAL A 93 -27.21 -9.01 -4.29
N PRO A 94 -27.28 -8.71 -5.60
CA PRO A 94 -28.06 -9.49 -6.55
C PRO A 94 -27.65 -10.96 -6.58
N SER A 95 -28.56 -11.84 -7.05
CA SER A 95 -28.30 -13.28 -7.14
C SER A 95 -27.22 -13.64 -8.17
N ASP A 96 -27.04 -12.81 -9.20
CA ASP A 96 -25.95 -12.87 -10.18
C ASP A 96 -24.73 -12.00 -9.77
N GLY A 97 -24.81 -11.38 -8.60
CA GLY A 97 -23.78 -10.51 -8.05
C GLY A 97 -22.54 -11.27 -7.63
N ARG A 98 -21.43 -10.54 -7.53
CA ARG A 98 -20.14 -11.04 -7.09
C ARG A 98 -19.64 -10.27 -5.89
N ILE A 99 -18.92 -10.98 -5.04
CA ILE A 99 -18.34 -10.46 -3.82
C ILE A 99 -16.85 -10.76 -3.81
N LEU A 100 -16.08 -9.71 -3.60
CA LEU A 100 -14.66 -9.79 -3.28
C LEU A 100 -14.54 -9.89 -1.76
N ILE A 101 -14.04 -11.02 -1.28
CA ILE A 101 -13.78 -11.28 0.13
C ILE A 101 -12.29 -11.16 0.38
N VAL A 102 -11.92 -10.35 1.38
CA VAL A 102 -10.52 -10.08 1.73
C VAL A 102 -10.33 -10.28 3.22
N PHE A 103 -9.33 -11.07 3.61
CA PHE A 103 -9.03 -11.35 5.00
C PHE A 103 -7.99 -10.33 5.50
N ALA A 104 -8.43 -9.42 6.36
CA ALA A 104 -7.57 -8.39 6.96
C ALA A 104 -6.56 -8.94 7.98
N GLY A 105 -6.60 -10.24 8.28
CA GLY A 105 -5.51 -10.96 8.97
C GLY A 105 -4.29 -11.21 8.09
N PHE A 106 -4.26 -10.71 6.84
CA PHE A 106 -3.15 -10.85 5.91
C PHE A 106 -2.68 -9.49 5.42
N TYR A 107 -1.37 -9.37 5.18
CA TYR A 107 -0.85 -8.37 4.27
C TYR A 107 -1.10 -8.85 2.83
N CYS A 108 -1.65 -7.97 1.98
CA CYS A 108 -1.83 -8.25 0.56
C CYS A 108 -1.34 -7.06 -0.27
N ASP A 109 -0.45 -7.30 -1.24
CA ASP A 109 -0.10 -6.28 -2.23
C ASP A 109 -1.33 -5.88 -3.06
N GLY A 110 -1.58 -4.58 -3.18
CA GLY A 110 -2.74 -4.07 -3.89
C GLY A 110 -2.84 -4.54 -5.35
N ARG A 111 -1.73 -4.88 -6.00
CA ARG A 111 -1.75 -5.42 -7.37
C ARG A 111 -2.47 -6.77 -7.45
N LEU A 112 -2.35 -7.61 -6.41
CA LEU A 112 -3.08 -8.87 -6.30
C LEU A 112 -4.57 -8.61 -6.11
N PHE A 113 -4.91 -7.65 -5.26
CA PHE A 113 -6.28 -7.18 -5.04
C PHE A 113 -6.93 -6.74 -6.36
N ARG A 114 -6.23 -5.92 -7.16
CA ARG A 114 -6.69 -5.46 -8.48
C ARG A 114 -6.86 -6.63 -9.46
N SER A 115 -5.88 -7.52 -9.55
CA SER A 115 -5.90 -8.66 -10.46
C SER A 115 -7.11 -9.56 -10.17
N LEU A 116 -7.33 -9.87 -8.90
CA LEU A 116 -8.46 -10.66 -8.43
C LEU A 116 -9.81 -9.97 -8.70
N ALA A 117 -9.91 -8.65 -8.44
CA ALA A 117 -11.14 -7.90 -8.69
C ALA A 117 -11.52 -7.76 -10.18
N GLN A 118 -10.58 -8.03 -11.10
CA GLN A 118 -10.78 -7.95 -12.55
C GLN A 118 -11.18 -9.30 -13.18
N THR A 119 -11.13 -10.41 -12.43
CA THR A 119 -11.45 -11.72 -12.99
C THR A 119 -12.95 -11.87 -13.28
N GLN A 120 -13.25 -12.62 -14.33
CA GLN A 120 -14.62 -12.92 -14.79
C GLN A 120 -15.11 -14.29 -14.33
N THR A 121 -14.38 -14.98 -13.45
CA THR A 121 -14.74 -16.28 -12.88
C THR A 121 -14.66 -16.25 -11.36
N ASN A 122 -15.22 -17.27 -10.69
CA ASN A 122 -14.91 -17.50 -9.30
C ASN A 122 -13.41 -17.77 -9.19
N SER A 123 -12.71 -17.00 -8.36
CA SER A 123 -11.26 -17.05 -8.30
C SER A 123 -10.74 -16.90 -6.87
N ALA A 124 -9.76 -17.70 -6.49
CA ALA A 124 -9.05 -17.58 -5.23
C ALA A 124 -7.60 -17.15 -5.47
N LEU A 125 -7.07 -16.29 -4.60
CA LEU A 125 -5.67 -15.89 -4.63
C LEU A 125 -4.79 -17.01 -4.06
N ILE A 126 -3.76 -17.40 -4.80
CA ILE A 126 -2.74 -18.37 -4.37
C ILE A 126 -1.33 -17.80 -4.63
N ASP A 127 -0.31 -18.42 -4.05
CA ASP A 127 1.09 -18.18 -4.43
C ASP A 127 1.79 -19.53 -4.61
N SER A 128 2.14 -19.88 -5.85
CA SER A 128 2.81 -21.15 -6.14
C SER A 128 4.31 -21.13 -5.83
N ASP A 129 4.91 -19.95 -5.76
CA ASP A 129 6.37 -19.75 -5.64
C ASP A 129 6.66 -18.51 -4.77
N PRO A 130 6.36 -18.58 -3.46
CA PRO A 130 6.57 -17.45 -2.56
C PRO A 130 8.08 -17.15 -2.43
N PRO A 131 8.49 -15.88 -2.46
CA PRO A 131 9.89 -15.51 -2.28
C PRO A 131 10.49 -16.06 -0.98
N SER A 132 11.72 -16.59 -1.03
CA SER A 132 12.39 -17.18 0.15
C SER A 132 12.48 -16.24 1.35
N ILE A 133 12.57 -14.92 1.10
CA ILE A 133 12.60 -13.89 2.14
C ILE A 133 11.32 -13.87 3.00
N ILE A 134 10.17 -14.26 2.45
CA ILE A 134 8.90 -14.32 3.18
C ILE A 134 8.57 -15.72 3.70
N ALA A 135 9.37 -16.75 3.38
CA ALA A 135 9.11 -18.12 3.84
C ALA A 135 8.89 -18.23 5.37
N PRO A 136 9.69 -17.56 6.24
CA PRO A 136 9.45 -17.58 7.68
C PRO A 136 8.09 -16.97 8.11
N LEU A 137 7.50 -16.10 7.27
CA LEU A 137 6.17 -15.52 7.50
C LEU A 137 5.05 -16.52 7.17
N LEU A 138 5.36 -17.57 6.40
CA LEU A 138 4.43 -18.60 5.99
C LEU A 138 4.54 -19.87 6.86
N GLU A 139 5.67 -20.07 7.55
CA GLU A 139 5.99 -21.28 8.32
C GLU A 139 5.07 -21.54 9.53
N ASN A 140 4.44 -20.53 10.12
CA ASN A 140 3.51 -20.69 11.26
C ASN A 140 2.16 -21.31 10.88
N LEU A 141 2.02 -21.81 9.65
CA LEU A 141 0.81 -22.44 9.16
C LEU A 141 1.03 -23.95 9.16
N ASP A 142 0.47 -24.65 10.15
CA ASP A 142 0.51 -26.11 10.22
C ASP A 142 0.17 -26.73 8.86
N ALA A 143 1.11 -27.51 8.30
CA ALA A 143 1.02 -28.14 6.97
C ALA A 143 -0.21 -29.06 6.75
N HIS A 144 -1.03 -29.26 7.79
CA HIS A 144 -2.21 -30.13 7.80
C HIS A 144 -3.54 -29.34 7.67
N SER A 145 -3.50 -28.00 7.60
CA SER A 145 -4.69 -27.15 7.59
C SER A 145 -5.00 -26.62 6.19
N VAL A 146 -5.81 -27.37 5.44
CA VAL A 146 -6.35 -26.97 4.13
C VAL A 146 -7.10 -25.64 4.26
N GLY A 147 -6.70 -24.61 3.50
CA GLY A 147 -7.39 -23.32 3.42
C GLY A 147 -6.85 -22.18 4.28
N ARG A 148 -5.81 -22.41 5.09
CA ARG A 148 -5.23 -21.37 5.97
C ARG A 148 -4.43 -20.27 5.26
N LEU A 149 -4.20 -20.38 3.96
CA LEU A 149 -3.53 -19.38 3.10
C LEU A 149 -4.51 -18.60 2.21
N LEU A 150 -5.77 -18.50 2.64
CA LEU A 150 -6.77 -17.73 1.93
C LEU A 150 -6.69 -16.25 2.29
N CYS A 151 -5.96 -15.47 1.49
CA CYS A 151 -5.87 -14.02 1.68
C CYS A 151 -7.04 -13.26 1.05
N ALA A 152 -7.45 -13.64 -0.17
CA ALA A 152 -8.57 -13.01 -0.86
C ALA A 152 -9.21 -13.95 -1.88
N THR A 153 -10.51 -13.77 -2.14
CA THR A 153 -11.27 -14.53 -3.14
C THR A 153 -12.35 -13.66 -3.79
N LEU A 154 -12.67 -13.94 -5.05
CA LEU A 154 -13.81 -13.38 -5.77
C LEU A 154 -14.81 -14.50 -6.04
N LEU A 155 -16.01 -14.41 -5.48
CA LEU A 155 -17.03 -15.44 -5.57
C LEU A 155 -18.38 -14.87 -6.00
N SER A 156 -19.14 -15.64 -6.76
CA SER A 156 -20.52 -15.35 -7.14
C SER A 156 -21.50 -15.78 -6.06
N SER A 157 -22.64 -15.09 -5.95
CA SER A 157 -23.74 -15.48 -5.05
C SER A 157 -24.27 -16.91 -5.32
N GLU A 158 -24.19 -17.37 -6.58
CA GLU A 158 -24.56 -18.74 -6.97
C GLU A 158 -23.67 -19.80 -6.30
N TRP A 159 -22.36 -19.54 -6.21
CA TRP A 159 -21.43 -20.46 -5.56
C TRP A 159 -21.82 -20.73 -4.11
N PHE A 160 -22.18 -19.68 -3.35
CA PHE A 160 -22.62 -19.83 -1.96
C PHE A 160 -23.94 -20.59 -1.81
N SER A 161 -24.85 -20.47 -2.79
CA SER A 161 -26.16 -21.12 -2.77
C SER A 161 -26.06 -22.65 -2.84
N GLY A 162 -24.99 -23.16 -3.46
CA GLY A 162 -24.71 -24.60 -3.54
C GLY A 162 -23.96 -25.19 -2.35
N LYS A 163 -23.60 -24.39 -1.34
CA LYS A 163 -22.77 -24.81 -0.20
C LYS A 163 -23.58 -24.93 1.09
N ASN A 164 -23.12 -25.81 1.98
CA ASN A 164 -23.70 -25.93 3.31
C ASN A 164 -23.40 -24.67 4.12
N ARG A 165 -24.44 -24.04 4.68
CA ARG A 165 -24.31 -22.82 5.50
C ARG A 165 -23.39 -22.99 6.71
N GLY A 166 -23.33 -24.19 7.30
CA GLY A 166 -22.47 -24.49 8.45
C GLY A 166 -21.02 -24.84 8.10
N ALA A 167 -20.66 -24.89 6.81
CA ALA A 167 -19.29 -25.21 6.41
C ALA A 167 -18.34 -24.03 6.68
N ASP A 168 -17.12 -24.36 7.08
CA ASP A 168 -16.01 -23.39 7.14
C ASP A 168 -15.71 -22.85 5.73
N LEU A 169 -15.67 -21.53 5.63
CA LEU A 169 -15.51 -20.82 4.36
C LEU A 169 -14.14 -21.09 3.75
N ALA A 170 -13.09 -21.05 4.55
CA ALA A 170 -11.71 -21.15 4.07
C ALA A 170 -11.43 -22.56 3.51
N GLN A 171 -11.87 -23.60 4.24
CA GLN A 171 -11.79 -24.99 3.82
C GLN A 171 -12.62 -25.25 2.57
N ALA A 172 -13.86 -24.73 2.50
CA ALA A 172 -14.72 -24.89 1.32
C ALA A 172 -14.10 -24.29 0.07
N ILE A 173 -13.53 -23.08 0.16
CA ILE A 173 -12.85 -22.43 -0.96
C ILE A 173 -11.58 -23.19 -1.35
N ALA A 174 -10.79 -23.64 -0.38
CA ALA A 174 -9.57 -24.37 -0.64
C ALA A 174 -9.83 -25.71 -1.34
N LEU A 175 -10.84 -26.46 -0.89
CA LEU A 175 -11.26 -27.70 -1.54
C LEU A 175 -11.70 -27.47 -2.99
N ASP A 176 -12.52 -26.45 -3.23
CA ASP A 176 -13.00 -26.11 -4.57
C ASP A 176 -11.88 -25.57 -5.48
N THR A 177 -10.89 -24.90 -4.91
CA THR A 177 -9.69 -24.46 -5.64
C THR A 177 -8.83 -25.66 -6.03
N MET A 178 -8.61 -26.60 -5.10
CA MET A 178 -7.84 -27.84 -5.37
C MET A 178 -8.53 -28.74 -6.40
N THR A 179 -9.87 -28.79 -6.41
CA THR A 179 -10.65 -29.57 -7.37
C THR A 179 -10.89 -28.85 -8.70
N GLY A 180 -10.40 -27.61 -8.85
CA GLY A 180 -10.51 -26.82 -10.08
C GLY A 180 -11.90 -26.22 -10.33
N GLN A 181 -12.80 -26.24 -9.34
CA GLN A 181 -14.11 -25.58 -9.41
C GLN A 181 -14.01 -24.06 -9.27
N ILE A 182 -12.97 -23.58 -8.58
CA ILE A 182 -12.61 -22.16 -8.48
C ILE A 182 -11.27 -21.98 -9.19
N ALA A 183 -11.17 -20.96 -10.03
CA ALA A 183 -9.92 -20.65 -10.72
C ALA A 183 -8.87 -20.06 -9.75
N SER A 184 -7.60 -20.26 -10.02
CA SER A 184 -6.52 -19.64 -9.24
C SER A 184 -6.01 -18.36 -9.88
N VAL A 185 -5.86 -17.31 -9.07
CA VAL A 185 -5.05 -16.14 -9.41
C VAL A 185 -3.73 -16.30 -8.68
N ASP A 186 -2.68 -16.61 -9.43
CA ASP A 186 -1.37 -16.88 -8.84
C ASP A 186 -0.53 -15.61 -8.75
N ALA A 187 -0.10 -15.28 -7.52
CA ALA A 187 0.80 -14.18 -7.23
C ALA A 187 2.16 -14.33 -7.93
N ALA A 188 2.60 -15.56 -8.22
CA ALA A 188 3.82 -15.84 -8.97
C ALA A 188 3.78 -15.41 -10.42
N GLN A 189 2.59 -15.44 -11.02
CA GLN A 189 2.40 -15.11 -12.42
C GLN A 189 2.00 -13.64 -12.65
N GLN A 190 1.84 -12.86 -11.58
CA GLN A 190 1.48 -11.45 -11.71
C GLN A 190 2.68 -10.58 -12.11
N PRO A 191 2.46 -9.52 -12.93
CA PRO A 191 3.54 -8.65 -13.37
C PRO A 191 4.22 -7.95 -12.18
N GLY A 192 5.54 -8.10 -12.10
CA GLY A 192 6.35 -7.52 -11.03
C GLY A 192 6.75 -6.06 -11.25
N TYR A 193 6.67 -5.54 -12.49
CA TYR A 193 7.16 -4.20 -12.80
C TYR A 193 6.28 -3.11 -12.20
N VAL A 194 6.89 -2.18 -11.47
CA VAL A 194 6.24 -0.99 -10.93
C VAL A 194 6.86 0.25 -11.58
N GLU A 195 6.09 0.88 -12.47
CA GLU A 195 6.52 2.02 -13.28
C GLU A 195 7.01 3.20 -12.41
N SER A 196 6.26 3.56 -11.36
CA SER A 196 6.61 4.67 -10.46
C SER A 196 7.89 4.45 -9.66
N MET A 197 8.37 3.20 -9.57
CA MET A 197 9.65 2.85 -8.94
C MET A 197 10.72 2.47 -9.97
N ARG A 198 10.34 2.32 -11.25
CA ARG A 198 11.21 1.80 -12.32
C ARG A 198 11.91 0.50 -11.90
N ARG A 199 11.19 -0.39 -11.22
CA ARG A 199 11.74 -1.60 -10.58
C ARG A 199 10.79 -2.78 -10.71
N ASN A 200 11.35 -3.97 -10.83
CA ASN A 200 10.61 -5.22 -10.63
C ASN A 200 10.54 -5.56 -9.13
N VAL A 201 9.33 -5.55 -8.58
CA VAL A 201 9.02 -5.96 -7.21
C VAL A 201 7.90 -6.99 -7.27
N ARG A 202 8.21 -8.24 -6.92
CA ARG A 202 7.25 -9.35 -6.88
C ARG A 202 6.08 -9.00 -5.93
N PRO A 203 4.82 -8.98 -6.38
CA PRO A 203 3.68 -8.84 -5.48
C PRO A 203 3.55 -10.09 -4.60
N VAL A 204 3.27 -9.89 -3.32
CA VAL A 204 3.16 -10.97 -2.33
C VAL A 204 1.99 -10.74 -1.40
N PHE A 205 1.59 -11.80 -0.70
CA PHE A 205 0.76 -11.73 0.48
C PHE A 205 1.31 -12.67 1.55
N PHE A 206 1.04 -12.37 2.82
CA PHE A 206 1.45 -13.20 3.96
C PHE A 206 0.53 -12.94 5.16
N PRO A 207 0.31 -13.92 6.06
CA PRO A 207 -0.53 -13.74 7.24
C PRO A 207 0.08 -12.73 8.22
N ALA A 208 -0.71 -12.26 9.18
CA ALA A 208 -0.24 -11.44 10.28
C ALA A 208 0.97 -12.11 10.94
N PRO A 209 2.15 -11.45 10.94
CA PRO A 209 3.37 -12.09 11.41
C PRO A 209 3.32 -12.28 12.93
N SER A 210 3.91 -13.37 13.41
CA SER A 210 4.18 -13.53 14.83
C SER A 210 5.09 -12.41 15.34
N PRO A 211 5.08 -12.12 16.66
CA PRO A 211 5.94 -11.08 17.24
C PRO A 211 7.43 -11.22 16.86
N GLU A 212 7.92 -12.46 16.74
CA GLU A 212 9.30 -12.78 16.37
C GLU A 212 9.63 -12.39 14.93
N HIS A 213 8.69 -12.60 14.00
CA HIS A 213 8.89 -12.32 12.58
C HIS A 213 8.43 -10.91 12.15
N ARG A 214 7.83 -10.13 13.05
CA ARG A 214 7.34 -8.77 12.76
C ARG A 214 8.43 -7.86 12.20
N LEU A 215 9.65 -7.90 12.75
CA LEU A 215 10.76 -7.08 12.27
C LEU A 215 11.23 -7.48 10.86
N LEU A 216 11.11 -8.76 10.51
CA LEU A 216 11.38 -9.24 9.16
C LEU A 216 10.34 -8.70 8.17
N ALA A 217 9.05 -8.82 8.51
CA ALA A 217 7.97 -8.29 7.69
C ALA A 217 8.11 -6.78 7.47
N GLU A 218 8.40 -6.00 8.51
CA GLU A 218 8.60 -4.56 8.38
C GLU A 218 9.83 -4.19 7.53
N ARG A 219 10.93 -4.96 7.63
CA ARG A 219 12.11 -4.77 6.79
C ARG A 219 11.77 -5.03 5.32
N PHE A 220 11.10 -6.15 5.04
CA PHE A 220 10.64 -6.50 3.70
C PHE A 220 9.78 -5.38 3.09
N LEU A 221 8.78 -4.87 3.84
CA LEU A 221 7.92 -3.79 3.36
C LEU A 221 8.69 -2.50 3.06
N ARG A 222 9.68 -2.13 3.89
CA ARG A 222 10.53 -0.96 3.63
C ARG A 222 11.44 -1.13 2.42
N GLU A 223 11.98 -2.33 2.19
CA GLU A 223 12.82 -2.61 1.03
C GLU A 223 12.03 -2.64 -0.27
N ALA A 224 10.78 -3.04 -0.20
CA ALA A 224 9.85 -3.05 -1.33
C ALA A 224 9.50 -1.63 -1.83
N THR A 225 9.66 -0.57 -1.02
CA THR A 225 9.35 0.83 -1.43
C THR A 225 10.51 1.54 -2.14
N GLN A 226 11.70 0.94 -2.16
CA GLN A 226 12.90 1.52 -2.76
C GLN A 226 12.83 1.50 -4.29
N SER A 227 13.03 2.66 -4.91
CA SER A 227 13.15 2.84 -6.36
C SER A 227 14.33 2.04 -6.95
N GLY A 228 14.18 1.56 -8.19
CA GLY A 228 15.16 0.73 -8.89
C GLY A 228 16.26 1.50 -9.61
N VAL A 229 15.99 2.75 -9.99
CA VAL A 229 17.00 3.67 -10.50
C VAL A 229 17.41 4.59 -9.36
N LEU A 230 18.68 4.51 -8.98
CA LEU A 230 19.30 5.41 -8.02
C LEU A 230 20.43 6.12 -8.75
N ASP A 231 20.30 7.43 -8.93
CA ASP A 231 21.42 8.25 -9.36
C ASP A 231 22.50 8.25 -8.25
N LEU A 232 23.74 8.59 -8.56
CA LEU A 232 24.85 8.59 -7.59
C LEU A 232 24.50 9.27 -6.25
N PRO A 233 23.82 10.43 -6.21
CA PRO A 233 23.34 11.03 -4.96
C PRO A 233 22.33 10.14 -4.22
N ALA A 234 21.42 9.49 -4.94
CA ALA A 234 20.39 8.63 -4.35
C ALA A 234 20.97 7.35 -3.71
N LEU A 235 22.14 6.88 -4.13
CA LEU A 235 22.85 5.79 -3.45
C LEU A 235 23.35 6.22 -2.05
N VAL A 236 23.83 7.46 -1.92
CA VAL A 236 24.28 8.03 -0.65
C VAL A 236 23.08 8.37 0.25
N HIS A 237 21.99 8.85 -0.34
CA HIS A 237 20.79 9.24 0.41
C HIS A 237 19.97 8.03 0.89
N ALA A 238 19.99 6.91 0.16
CA ALA A 238 19.11 5.77 0.44
C ALA A 238 19.18 5.24 1.89
N PRO A 239 20.35 5.08 2.55
CA PRO A 239 20.40 4.70 3.97
C PRO A 239 19.76 5.72 4.90
N ILE A 240 19.98 7.01 4.66
CA ILE A 240 19.43 8.12 5.45
C ILE A 240 17.91 8.16 5.30
N GLU A 241 17.42 8.11 4.06
CA GLU A 241 15.99 8.05 3.76
C GLU A 241 15.32 6.85 4.44
N LYS A 242 15.94 5.67 4.39
CA LYS A 242 15.41 4.46 5.06
C LYS A 242 15.35 4.63 6.58
N TRP A 243 16.35 5.27 7.18
CA TRP A 243 16.36 5.57 8.61
C TRP A 243 15.26 6.58 8.98
N ILE A 244 15.07 7.64 8.22
CA ILE A 244 14.00 8.62 8.45
C ILE A 244 12.63 7.93 8.32
N VAL A 245 12.41 7.16 7.25
CA VAL A 245 11.15 6.45 7.00
C VAL A 245 10.83 5.43 8.10
N SER A 246 11.84 4.72 8.65
CA SER A 246 11.59 3.73 9.72
C SER A 246 11.07 4.35 11.02
N HIS A 247 11.37 5.63 11.27
CA HIS A 247 10.84 6.37 12.41
C HIS A 247 9.50 7.04 12.06
N LEU A 248 9.41 7.70 10.91
CA LEU A 248 8.19 8.42 10.48
C LEU A 248 7.03 7.49 10.14
N CYS A 249 7.29 6.23 9.78
CA CYS A 249 6.20 5.28 9.51
C CYS A 249 5.32 5.04 10.74
N ARG A 250 5.89 5.18 11.95
CA ARG A 250 5.21 5.00 13.24
C ARG A 250 4.55 6.27 13.78
N THR A 251 4.69 7.40 13.11
CA THR A 251 4.14 8.69 13.56
C THR A 251 2.93 9.12 12.75
N SER A 252 2.28 10.20 13.19
CA SER A 252 1.19 10.87 12.47
C SER A 252 1.56 11.78 11.34
N ILE A 253 2.85 11.84 11.02
CA ILE A 253 3.33 12.61 9.89
C ILE A 253 2.90 11.90 8.60
N THR A 254 2.19 12.66 7.77
CA THR A 254 1.72 12.23 6.45
C THR A 254 2.77 12.56 5.38
N PRO A 255 2.84 11.80 4.28
CA PRO A 255 3.71 12.12 3.15
C PRO A 255 3.52 13.55 2.66
N ASN A 256 2.26 13.99 2.50
CA ASN A 256 1.93 15.34 2.01
C ASN A 256 2.48 16.46 2.92
N GLN A 257 2.58 16.24 4.24
CA GLN A 257 3.21 17.19 5.16
C GLN A 257 4.71 17.30 4.91
N ILE A 258 5.37 16.18 4.58
CA ILE A 258 6.78 16.16 4.20
C ILE A 258 6.94 16.90 2.87
N THR A 259 6.16 16.57 1.84
CA THR A 259 6.20 17.23 0.53
C THR A 259 6.02 18.74 0.63
N LEU A 260 5.05 19.21 1.43
CA LEU A 260 4.86 20.65 1.67
C LEU A 260 6.07 21.29 2.35
N GLY A 261 6.63 20.64 3.37
CA GLY A 261 7.85 21.09 4.04
C GLY A 261 9.05 21.15 3.10
N THR A 262 9.23 20.12 2.28
CA THR A 262 10.25 20.03 1.23
C THR A 262 10.11 21.18 0.24
N GLY A 263 8.89 21.52 -0.19
CA GLY A 263 8.63 22.66 -1.05
C GLY A 263 9.04 24.01 -0.45
N ILE A 264 8.74 24.24 0.83
CA ILE A 264 9.13 25.47 1.55
C ILE A 264 10.66 25.57 1.66
N LEU A 265 11.34 24.46 1.98
CA LEU A 265 12.80 24.41 2.00
C LEU A 265 13.38 24.66 0.60
N GLY A 266 12.75 24.11 -0.43
CA GLY A 266 13.10 24.34 -1.83
C GLY A 266 13.04 25.82 -2.23
N LEU A 267 11.98 26.54 -1.87
CA LEU A 267 11.89 27.99 -2.10
C LEU A 267 12.93 28.78 -1.29
N SER A 268 13.31 28.28 -0.10
CA SER A 268 14.37 28.89 0.71
C SER A 268 15.74 28.76 0.03
N VAL A 269 16.02 27.63 -0.62
CA VAL A 269 17.22 27.45 -1.47
C VAL A 269 17.26 28.48 -2.59
N THR A 270 16.12 28.73 -3.27
CA THR A 270 16.00 29.74 -4.32
C THR A 270 16.45 31.12 -3.82
N LEU A 271 15.99 31.51 -2.63
CA LEU A 271 16.35 32.79 -2.01
C LEU A 271 17.85 32.86 -1.68
N LEU A 272 18.41 31.79 -1.11
CA LEU A 272 19.85 31.71 -0.79
C LEU A 272 20.72 31.85 -2.03
N TYR A 273 20.35 31.16 -3.13
CA TYR A 273 21.04 31.30 -4.40
C TYR A 273 20.95 32.71 -4.98
N ALA A 274 19.77 33.35 -4.90
CA ALA A 274 19.60 34.72 -5.39
C ALA A 274 20.45 35.75 -4.61
N ILE A 275 20.59 35.57 -3.28
CA ILE A 275 21.38 36.46 -2.42
C ILE A 275 22.90 36.18 -2.53
N GLY A 276 23.27 34.95 -2.93
CA GLY A 276 24.67 34.56 -3.17
C GLY A 276 25.27 33.62 -2.13
N ASP A 277 24.46 33.10 -1.19
CA ASP A 277 24.89 32.11 -0.20
C ASP A 277 24.90 30.69 -0.81
N LEU A 278 25.69 30.51 -1.87
CA LEU A 278 25.67 29.32 -2.73
C LEU A 278 25.97 28.02 -1.96
N SER A 279 26.91 28.06 -1.01
CA SER A 279 27.28 26.87 -0.23
C SER A 279 26.17 26.39 0.70
N VAL A 280 25.46 27.32 1.36
CA VAL A 280 24.34 27.00 2.25
C VAL A 280 23.14 26.54 1.43
N GLY A 281 22.88 27.22 0.30
CA GLY A 281 21.85 26.81 -0.66
C GLY A 281 22.09 25.39 -1.19
N ALA A 282 23.33 25.04 -1.53
CA ALA A 282 23.69 23.71 -2.01
C ALA A 282 23.51 22.62 -0.93
N LEU A 283 23.91 22.90 0.32
CA LEU A 283 23.67 21.97 1.43
C LEU A 283 22.17 21.74 1.66
N LEU A 284 21.37 22.81 1.60
CA LEU A 284 19.94 22.71 1.79
C LEU A 284 19.25 22.03 0.60
N ALA A 285 19.75 22.22 -0.63
CA ALA A 285 19.30 21.50 -1.83
C ALA A 285 19.51 19.98 -1.71
N LEU A 286 20.65 19.56 -1.16
CA LEU A 286 20.90 18.14 -0.86
C LEU A 286 19.88 17.58 0.15
N LEU A 287 19.55 18.36 1.20
CA LEU A 287 18.54 17.97 2.18
C LEU A 287 17.15 17.85 1.53
N VAL A 288 16.78 18.78 0.64
CA VAL A 288 15.52 18.73 -0.13
C VAL A 288 15.44 17.42 -0.92
N GLY A 289 16.51 17.01 -1.61
CA GLY A 289 16.54 15.74 -2.33
C GLY A 289 16.37 14.50 -1.44
N ILE A 290 16.90 14.51 -0.21
CA ILE A 290 16.68 13.42 0.76
C ILE A 290 15.21 13.38 1.18
N LEU A 291 14.58 14.53 1.48
CA LEU A 291 13.21 14.59 1.95
C LEU A 291 12.18 14.20 0.88
N ASP A 292 12.45 14.54 -0.38
CA ASP A 292 11.68 14.07 -1.55
C ASP A 292 11.73 12.54 -1.67
N GLY A 293 12.91 11.92 -1.48
CA GLY A 293 13.01 10.46 -1.41
C GLY A 293 12.23 9.83 -0.23
N VAL A 294 12.13 10.54 0.89
CA VAL A 294 11.41 10.08 2.10
C VAL A 294 9.90 10.08 1.89
N ASP A 295 9.32 11.14 1.30
CA ASP A 295 7.87 11.26 1.17
C ASP A 295 7.28 10.15 0.27
N GLY A 296 7.94 9.82 -0.85
CA GLY A 296 7.50 8.81 -1.79
C GLY A 296 7.57 7.40 -1.19
N LYS A 297 8.62 7.12 -0.42
CA LYS A 297 8.74 5.87 0.34
C LYS A 297 7.67 5.76 1.43
N LEU A 298 7.42 6.85 2.15
CA LEU A 298 6.40 6.88 3.21
C LEU A 298 4.99 6.72 2.62
N ALA A 299 4.70 7.34 1.48
CA ALA A 299 3.42 7.24 0.78
C ALA A 299 3.13 5.80 0.34
N ARG A 300 4.12 5.10 -0.23
CA ARG A 300 4.00 3.68 -0.59
C ARG A 300 3.81 2.80 0.65
N LEU A 301 4.58 3.05 1.71
CA LEU A 301 4.55 2.24 2.92
C LEU A 301 3.24 2.37 3.70
N LYS A 302 2.68 3.58 3.79
CA LYS A 302 1.40 3.88 4.44
C LYS A 302 0.18 3.71 3.52
N VAL A 303 0.37 3.33 2.25
CA VAL A 303 -0.69 3.26 1.23
C VAL A 303 -1.46 4.59 1.12
N GLN A 304 -0.72 5.69 1.13
CA GLN A 304 -1.21 7.07 1.00
C GLN A 304 -0.82 7.69 -0.34
N THR A 305 -0.71 6.87 -1.39
CA THR A 305 -0.48 7.38 -2.75
C THR A 305 -1.75 8.09 -3.23
N THR A 306 -1.80 9.40 -3.02
CA THR A 306 -2.95 10.21 -3.41
C THR A 306 -3.01 10.38 -4.93
N ARG A 307 -4.21 10.59 -5.49
CA ARG A 307 -4.37 11.04 -6.88
C ARG A 307 -3.91 12.51 -7.07
N ILE A 308 -3.61 13.21 -5.98
CA ILE A 308 -3.12 14.59 -5.94
C ILE A 308 -1.64 14.67 -6.36
N GLY A 309 -0.93 13.53 -6.51
CA GLY A 309 0.45 13.49 -6.98
C GLY A 309 0.74 14.19 -8.32
N LYS A 310 -0.28 14.53 -9.12
CA LYS A 310 -0.11 15.41 -10.29
C LYS A 310 0.30 16.84 -9.93
N GLY A 311 -0.10 17.35 -8.77
CA GLY A 311 0.28 18.68 -8.29
C GLY A 311 1.66 18.71 -7.65
N GLU A 312 2.07 17.62 -7.01
CA GLU A 312 3.40 17.45 -6.40
C GLU A 312 4.48 17.56 -7.48
N HIS A 313 4.32 16.85 -8.60
CA HIS A 313 5.21 16.97 -9.76
C HIS A 313 5.33 18.40 -10.32
N LEU A 314 4.30 19.23 -10.20
CA LEU A 314 4.35 20.62 -10.66
C LEU A 314 5.14 21.50 -9.68
N LEU A 315 4.99 21.25 -8.38
CA LEU A 315 5.73 21.96 -7.35
C LEU A 315 7.22 21.66 -7.44
N ASP A 316 7.60 20.39 -7.59
CA ASP A 316 9.00 19.98 -7.69
C ASP A 316 9.66 20.63 -8.92
N TYR A 317 8.97 20.56 -10.06
CA TYR A 317 9.41 21.20 -11.29
C TYR A 317 9.56 22.73 -11.14
N PHE A 318 8.60 23.39 -10.49
CA PHE A 318 8.65 24.82 -10.24
C PHE A 318 9.83 25.20 -9.34
N VAL A 319 10.04 24.45 -8.25
CA VAL A 319 11.16 24.66 -7.33
C VAL A 319 12.49 24.48 -8.07
N GLU A 320 12.64 23.41 -8.84
CA GLU A 320 13.85 23.15 -9.62
C GLU A 320 14.15 24.28 -10.62
N MET A 321 13.15 24.72 -11.38
CA MET A 321 13.31 25.83 -12.32
C MET A 321 13.65 27.14 -11.61
N SER A 322 13.11 27.36 -10.41
CA SER A 322 13.42 28.53 -9.61
C SER A 322 14.88 28.56 -9.17
N TRP A 323 15.49 27.40 -8.86
CA TRP A 323 16.91 27.30 -8.49
C TRP A 323 17.81 27.73 -9.66
N TRP A 324 17.53 27.21 -10.86
CA TRP A 324 18.25 27.60 -12.07
C TRP A 324 18.13 29.08 -12.38
N ALA A 325 16.92 29.64 -12.24
CA ALA A 325 16.68 31.07 -12.45
C ALA A 325 17.43 31.94 -11.41
N ALA A 326 17.43 31.54 -10.14
CA ALA A 326 18.14 32.25 -9.06
C ALA A 326 19.66 32.25 -9.26
N LEU A 327 20.23 31.10 -9.62
CA LEU A 327 21.66 30.98 -9.95
C LEU A 327 22.01 31.85 -11.17
N ALA A 328 21.21 31.79 -12.23
CA ALA A 328 21.43 32.60 -13.43
C ALA A 328 21.38 34.11 -13.11
N TYR A 329 20.39 34.54 -12.33
CA TYR A 329 20.28 35.91 -11.84
C TYR A 329 21.51 36.32 -11.03
N HIS A 330 21.92 35.50 -10.06
CA HIS A 330 23.06 35.78 -9.20
C HIS A 330 24.37 35.94 -10.00
N PHE A 331 24.68 34.99 -10.89
CA PHE A 331 25.90 35.04 -11.70
C PHE A 331 25.88 36.20 -12.71
N HIS A 332 24.70 36.56 -13.22
CA HIS A 332 24.56 37.73 -14.08
C HIS A 332 24.78 39.04 -13.30
N ALA A 333 24.09 39.22 -12.18
CA ALA A 333 24.14 40.42 -11.35
C ALA A 333 25.54 40.68 -10.78
N THR A 334 26.30 39.63 -10.47
CA THR A 334 27.67 39.73 -9.95
C THR A 334 28.76 39.76 -11.02
N GLY A 335 28.40 39.61 -12.31
CA GLY A 335 29.37 39.54 -13.42
C GLY A 335 30.23 38.27 -13.42
N GLN A 336 29.79 37.21 -12.72
CA GLN A 336 30.54 35.98 -12.47
C GLN A 336 30.14 34.81 -13.37
N VAL A 337 29.46 35.07 -14.50
CA VAL A 337 28.93 34.04 -15.43
C VAL A 337 29.98 32.99 -15.84
N ARG A 338 31.26 33.35 -15.93
CA ARG A 338 32.36 32.41 -16.20
C ARG A 338 32.43 31.23 -15.21
N TYR A 339 32.11 31.46 -13.94
CA TYR A 339 32.13 30.42 -12.91
C TYR A 339 30.94 29.46 -13.04
N ALA A 340 29.81 29.90 -13.59
CA ALA A 340 28.67 29.03 -13.86
C ALA A 340 29.03 27.90 -14.83
N TYR A 341 29.82 28.19 -15.88
CA TYR A 341 30.29 27.16 -16.81
C TYR A 341 31.27 26.16 -16.17
N VAL A 342 32.11 26.62 -15.24
CA VAL A 342 33.01 25.75 -14.49
C VAL A 342 32.22 24.80 -13.60
N ILE A 343 31.21 25.32 -12.89
CA ILE A 343 30.31 24.48 -12.07
C ILE A 343 29.58 23.48 -12.95
N TRP A 344 29.02 23.91 -14.08
CA TRP A 344 28.33 23.01 -15.01
C TRP A 344 29.23 21.86 -15.48
N LEU A 345 30.47 22.14 -15.92
CA LEU A 345 31.45 21.14 -16.34
C LEU A 345 31.92 20.17 -15.24
N ILE A 346 31.83 20.57 -13.97
CA ILE A 346 32.21 19.70 -12.84
C ILE A 346 31.09 18.72 -12.51
N PHE A 347 29.83 19.12 -12.71
CA PHE A 347 28.66 18.35 -12.28
C PHE A 347 27.91 17.63 -13.43
N PHE A 348 28.20 17.96 -14.70
CA PHE A 348 27.61 17.34 -15.91
C PHE A 348 28.68 16.92 -16.91
#